data_AF-A0AAT9HJ15-F1
#
_entry.id   AF-A0AAT9HJ15-F1
#
_cell.length_a   1.000
_cell.length_b   1.000
_cell.length_c   1.000
_cell.angle_alpha   90.00
_cell.angle_beta   90.00
_cell.angle_gamma   90.00
#
_symmetry.space_group_name_H-M   'P 1'
#
loop_
_entity.id
_entity.type
_entity.pdbx_description
1 polymer ?
#
loop_
_entity_poly.entity_id
_entity_poly.type
_entity_poly.pdbx_seq_one_letter_code
_entity_poly.pdbx_strand_id
1 'polypeptide(L)'
;MVLEGVVTNVAAFGAFVDVGVHQDGLVHVSAMSRTFVKDPRDVVKPGDIVKVKVLEVDIPRKRISLTLRLDDEAAPQREQRGQRGEQRQGAGPQAAAGAVRFRGKGRSATAPAPADGAMADALRRAGLA
;
A
#
# COMPACT_ATOMS: atom_id res chain seq x y z
N MET A 1 -0.49 -20.95 6.40
CA MET A 1 -1.46 -22.04 6.19
C MET A 1 -2.83 -21.55 6.63
N VAL A 2 -3.86 -21.68 5.80
CA VAL A 2 -5.25 -21.32 6.14
C VAL A 2 -6.05 -22.60 6.35
N LEU A 3 -6.85 -22.63 7.41
CA LEU A 3 -7.69 -23.74 7.82
C LEU A 3 -9.12 -23.24 8.04
N GLU A 4 -10.10 -24.13 7.87
CA GLU A 4 -11.47 -23.90 8.32
C GLU A 4 -11.63 -24.52 9.70
N GLY A 5 -12.32 -23.81 10.59
CA GLY A 5 -12.60 -24.28 11.93
C GLY A 5 -13.92 -23.73 12.46
N VAL A 6 -14.43 -24.38 13.50
CA VAL A 6 -15.68 -24.00 14.16
C VAL A 6 -15.36 -23.26 15.45
N VAL A 7 -16.02 -22.13 15.68
CA VAL A 7 -15.87 -21.39 16.93
C VAL A 7 -16.50 -22.21 18.07
N THR A 8 -15.71 -22.68 19.02
CA THR A 8 -16.21 -23.44 20.18
C THR A 8 -16.72 -22.50 21.27
N ASN A 9 -15.98 -21.42 21.52
CA ASN A 9 -16.30 -20.47 22.58
C ASN A 9 -15.75 -19.06 22.28
N VAL A 10 -16.40 -18.04 22.82
CA VAL A 10 -16.00 -16.64 22.69
C VAL A 10 -15.82 -16.03 24.08
N ALA A 11 -14.63 -15.52 24.35
CA ALA A 11 -14.25 -14.86 25.59
C ALA A 11 -14.01 -13.36 25.37
N ALA A 12 -13.90 -12.58 26.45
CA ALA A 12 -13.66 -11.12 26.35
C ALA A 12 -12.33 -10.77 25.65
N PHE A 13 -11.35 -11.67 25.68
CA PHE A 13 -10.03 -11.44 25.09
C PHE A 13 -9.84 -12.09 23.71
N GLY A 14 -10.82 -12.87 23.21
CA GLY A 14 -10.66 -13.62 21.97
C GLY A 14 -11.70 -14.72 21.74
N ALA A 15 -11.46 -15.56 20.75
CA ALA A 15 -12.31 -16.72 20.44
C ALA A 15 -11.48 -17.98 20.32
N PHE A 16 -12.08 -19.09 20.73
CA PHE A 16 -11.54 -20.43 20.60
C PHE A 16 -12.14 -21.06 19.35
N VAL A 17 -11.27 -21.57 18.47
CA VAL A 17 -11.65 -22.19 17.20
C VAL A 17 -11.07 -23.60 17.18
N ASP A 18 -11.94 -24.58 16.99
CA ASP A 18 -11.55 -25.96 16.73
C ASP A 18 -11.31 -26.15 15.23
N VAL A 19 -10.08 -26.50 14.89
CA VAL A 19 -9.63 -26.80 13.51
C VAL A 19 -9.45 -28.31 13.29
N GLY A 20 -9.93 -29.15 14.21
CA GLY A 20 -9.89 -30.61 14.10
C GLY A 20 -8.62 -31.27 14.65
N VAL A 21 -7.84 -30.56 15.47
CA VAL A 21 -6.54 -31.05 16.01
C VAL A 21 -6.60 -31.46 17.48
N HIS A 22 -7.80 -31.84 17.97
CA HIS A 22 -8.10 -32.17 19.38
C HIS A 22 -7.79 -31.05 20.40
N GLN A 23 -7.32 -29.91 19.92
CA GLN A 23 -6.87 -28.80 20.74
C GLN A 23 -7.31 -27.49 20.10
N ASP A 24 -8.03 -26.69 20.88
CA ASP A 24 -8.55 -25.42 20.43
C ASP A 24 -7.43 -24.42 20.15
N GLY A 25 -7.52 -23.73 19.03
CA GLY A 25 -6.69 -22.58 18.72
C GLY A 25 -7.30 -21.30 19.27
N LEU A 26 -6.45 -20.42 19.79
CA LEU A 26 -6.87 -19.12 20.30
C LEU A 26 -6.69 -18.05 19.23
N VAL A 27 -7.78 -17.36 18.89
CA VAL A 27 -7.75 -16.10 18.14
C VAL A 27 -7.83 -14.95 19.14
N HIS A 28 -6.77 -14.15 19.22
CA HIS A 28 -6.76 -12.97 20.06
C HIS A 28 -7.65 -11.86 19.47
N VAL A 29 -8.28 -11.02 20.29
CA VAL A 29 -9.17 -9.93 19.83
C VAL A 29 -8.51 -8.99 18.80
N SER A 30 -7.21 -8.71 18.95
CA SER A 30 -6.44 -7.90 18.00
C SER A 30 -6.11 -8.63 16.68
N ALA A 31 -6.22 -9.95 16.67
CA ALA A 31 -6.06 -10.78 15.48
C ALA A 31 -7.40 -11.08 14.79
N MET A 32 -8.53 -10.64 15.37
CA MET A 32 -9.85 -10.77 14.76
C MET A 32 -10.08 -9.74 13.66
N SER A 33 -9.68 -8.49 13.90
CA SER A 33 -9.87 -7.37 12.96
C SER A 33 -8.72 -6.38 13.05
N ARG A 34 -8.54 -5.58 11.99
CA ARG A 34 -7.61 -4.44 11.97
C ARG A 34 -8.14 -3.24 12.76
N THR A 35 -9.44 -3.20 12.99
CA THR A 35 -10.12 -2.16 13.76
C THR A 35 -10.35 -2.64 15.20
N PHE A 36 -10.40 -1.70 16.14
CA PHE A 36 -10.75 -2.02 17.52
C PHE A 36 -12.16 -2.60 17.61
N VAL A 37 -12.27 -3.79 18.18
CA VAL A 37 -13.53 -4.48 18.45
C VAL A 37 -13.82 -4.34 19.94
N LYS A 38 -14.95 -3.71 20.28
CA LYS A 38 -15.38 -3.53 21.68
C LYS A 38 -15.88 -4.85 22.27
N ASP A 39 -16.66 -5.59 21.49
CA ASP A 39 -17.28 -6.85 21.90
C ASP A 39 -17.00 -7.94 20.85
N PRO A 40 -16.19 -8.98 21.17
CA PRO A 40 -15.85 -10.03 20.21
C PRO A 40 -17.05 -10.89 19.78
N ARG A 41 -18.14 -10.87 20.54
CA ARG A 41 -19.40 -11.56 20.24
C ARG A 41 -20.14 -11.01 19.01
N ASP A 42 -19.85 -9.76 18.63
CA ASP A 42 -20.43 -9.17 17.42
C ASP A 42 -19.69 -9.62 16.15
N VAL A 43 -18.45 -10.10 16.29
CA VAL A 43 -17.62 -10.53 15.17
C VAL A 43 -17.78 -12.01 14.89
N VAL A 44 -17.83 -12.83 15.96
CA VAL A 44 -17.93 -14.29 15.85
C VAL A 44 -18.88 -14.83 16.92
N LYS A 45 -19.65 -15.85 16.55
CA LYS A 45 -20.55 -16.57 17.46
C LYS A 45 -20.10 -18.02 17.64
N PRO A 46 -20.34 -18.64 18.81
CA PRO A 46 -20.15 -20.07 18.97
C PRO A 46 -20.96 -20.85 17.93
N GLY A 47 -20.31 -21.80 17.26
CA GLY A 47 -20.87 -22.58 16.16
C GLY A 47 -20.62 -22.02 14.75
N ASP A 48 -20.09 -20.80 14.63
CA ASP A 48 -19.76 -20.25 13.31
C ASP A 48 -18.55 -20.96 12.70
N ILE A 49 -18.63 -21.20 11.38
CA ILE A 49 -17.52 -21.74 10.59
C ILE A 49 -16.70 -20.57 10.06
N VAL A 50 -15.44 -20.49 10.47
CA VAL A 50 -14.53 -19.39 10.14
C VAL A 50 -13.24 -19.91 9.50
N LYS A 51 -12.68 -19.10 8.61
CA LYS A 51 -11.35 -19.34 8.03
C LYS A 51 -10.30 -18.64 8.87
N VAL A 52 -9.34 -19.40 9.35
CA VAL A 52 -8.26 -18.95 10.22
C VAL A 52 -6.91 -19.28 9.63
N LYS A 53 -5.93 -18.40 9.84
CA LYS A 53 -4.53 -18.64 9.49
C LYS A 53 -3.75 -19.00 10.74
N VAL A 54 -2.92 -20.04 10.65
CA VAL A 54 -2.00 -20.43 11.73
C VAL A 54 -0.83 -19.46 11.77
N LEU A 55 -0.59 -18.85 12.93
CA LEU A 55 0.57 -17.99 13.17
C LEU A 55 1.71 -18.79 13.81
N GLU A 56 1.43 -19.44 14.93
CA GLU A 56 2.42 -20.13 15.74
C GLU A 56 1.81 -21.36 16.41
N VAL A 57 2.63 -22.40 16.59
CA VAL A 57 2.25 -23.65 17.25
C VAL A 57 3.23 -23.91 18.39
N ASP A 58 2.72 -23.87 19.61
CA ASP A 58 3.46 -24.24 20.83
C ASP A 58 3.12 -25.71 21.16
N ILE A 59 4.02 -26.62 20.77
CA ILE A 59 3.92 -28.07 21.05
C ILE A 59 3.99 -28.37 22.56
N PRO A 60 4.94 -27.82 23.35
CA PRO A 60 5.03 -28.18 24.77
C PRO A 60 3.79 -27.77 25.57
N ARG A 61 3.13 -26.66 25.21
CA ARG A 61 1.88 -26.23 25.87
C ARG A 61 0.62 -26.70 25.14
N LYS A 62 0.75 -27.34 23.98
CA LYS A 62 -0.36 -27.72 23.10
C LYS A 62 -1.28 -26.52 22.84
N ARG A 63 -0.71 -25.41 22.33
CA ARG A 63 -1.47 -24.21 22.02
C ARG A 63 -1.19 -23.75 20.61
N ILE A 64 -2.23 -23.28 19.93
CA ILE A 64 -2.11 -22.78 18.57
C ILE A 64 -2.62 -21.33 18.57
N SER A 65 -1.77 -20.43 18.10
CA SER A 65 -2.12 -19.03 17.90
C SER A 65 -2.68 -18.87 16.49
N LEU A 66 -3.92 -18.42 16.41
CA LEU A 66 -4.67 -18.27 15.16
C LEU A 66 -5.00 -16.79 14.89
N THR A 67 -5.21 -16.46 13.63
CA THR A 67 -5.70 -15.14 13.21
C THR A 67 -6.86 -15.28 12.23
N LEU A 68 -7.87 -14.42 12.34
CA LEU A 68 -8.94 -14.29 11.34
C LEU A 68 -8.52 -13.39 10.17
N ARG A 69 -7.39 -12.68 10.30
CA ARG A 69 -6.85 -11.86 9.22
C ARG A 69 -6.24 -12.76 8.14
N LEU A 70 -6.94 -12.84 7.02
CA LEU A 70 -6.53 -13.60 5.84
C LEU A 70 -5.78 -12.74 4.81
N ASP A 71 -5.49 -11.47 5.12
CA ASP A 71 -4.78 -10.52 4.26
C ASP A 71 -3.32 -10.96 4.01
N ASP A 72 -3.16 -11.98 3.19
CA ASP A 72 -2.03 -12.29 2.33
C ASP A 72 -2.61 -12.56 0.93
N GLU A 73 -3.50 -11.67 0.46
CA GLU A 73 -3.69 -11.53 -0.97
C GLU A 73 -2.42 -10.85 -1.47
N ALA A 74 -1.60 -11.63 -2.17
CA ALA A 74 -0.51 -11.12 -2.98
C ALA A 74 -1.01 -9.87 -3.70
N ALA A 75 -0.42 -8.71 -3.38
CA ALA A 75 -0.54 -7.56 -4.27
C ALA A 75 -0.26 -8.10 -5.69
N PRO A 76 -1.15 -7.90 -6.67
CA PRO A 76 -0.93 -8.44 -8.00
C PRO A 76 0.45 -7.97 -8.42
N GLN A 77 1.31 -8.96 -8.64
CA GLN A 77 2.63 -8.77 -9.17
C GLN A 77 2.45 -7.79 -10.32
N ARG A 78 3.08 -6.61 -10.21
CA ARG A 78 3.20 -5.67 -11.31
C ARG A 78 3.95 -6.42 -12.39
N GLU A 79 3.23 -7.20 -13.17
CA GLU A 79 3.76 -7.93 -14.30
C GLU A 79 4.10 -6.85 -15.30
N GLN A 80 5.39 -6.57 -15.30
CA GLN A 80 6.13 -5.86 -16.30
C GLN A 80 5.74 -6.46 -17.65
N ARG A 81 4.69 -5.93 -18.27
CA ARG A 81 4.46 -6.12 -19.71
C ARG A 81 5.53 -5.31 -20.40
N GLY A 82 6.68 -5.95 -20.58
CA GLY A 82 7.75 -5.49 -21.44
C GLY A 82 7.15 -5.16 -22.80
N GLN A 83 7.07 -3.88 -23.12
CA GLN A 83 6.99 -3.43 -24.50
C GLN A 83 8.43 -3.25 -24.98
N ARG A 84 9.06 -4.38 -25.29
CA ARG A 84 10.28 -4.42 -26.09
C ARG A 84 10.10 -5.55 -27.10
N GLY A 85 10.00 -5.17 -28.38
CA GLY A 85 9.73 -6.06 -29.51
C GLY A 85 8.74 -5.38 -30.47
N GLU A 86 9.19 -4.43 -31.28
CA GLU A 86 9.72 -4.71 -32.63
C GLU A 86 8.63 -5.21 -33.59
N GLN A 87 7.93 -4.27 -34.23
CA GLN A 87 7.35 -4.46 -35.55
C GLN A 87 7.87 -3.35 -36.46
N ARG A 88 8.89 -3.73 -37.23
CA ARG A 88 9.31 -3.02 -38.44
C ARG A 88 8.25 -3.18 -39.52
N GLN A 89 8.25 -2.21 -40.44
CA GLN A 89 7.85 -2.26 -41.86
C GLN A 89 6.52 -1.56 -42.22
N GLY A 90 6.66 -0.45 -42.94
CA GLY A 90 5.61 0.27 -43.64
C GLY A 90 6.16 1.56 -44.26
N ALA A 91 6.66 1.45 -45.49
CA ALA A 91 7.30 2.52 -46.26
C ALA A 91 6.32 3.57 -46.78
N GLY A 92 6.83 4.78 -46.99
CA GLY A 92 6.21 5.81 -47.85
C GLY A 92 7.07 7.07 -47.93
N PRO A 93 7.76 7.34 -49.05
CA PRO A 93 8.51 8.57 -49.28
C PRO A 93 7.74 9.53 -50.20
N GLN A 94 7.81 10.83 -49.91
CA GLN A 94 7.70 11.99 -50.82
C GLN A 94 7.44 13.24 -49.95
N ALA A 95 7.94 14.44 -50.20
CA ALA A 95 8.97 15.03 -51.04
C ALA A 95 8.91 16.53 -50.73
N ALA A 96 10.07 17.21 -50.70
CA ALA A 96 10.27 18.64 -51.03
C ALA A 96 9.48 19.70 -50.21
N ALA A 97 9.95 20.88 -49.83
CA ALA A 97 11.12 21.69 -50.12
C ALA A 97 11.09 22.85 -49.09
N GLY A 98 12.22 23.54 -48.87
CA GLY A 98 12.16 24.93 -48.43
C GLY A 98 13.34 25.44 -47.62
N ALA A 99 14.30 26.04 -48.33
CA ALA A 99 15.16 27.18 -47.95
C ALA A 99 15.88 27.14 -46.58
N VAL A 100 17.19 26.86 -46.51
CA VAL A 100 18.33 27.75 -46.84
C VAL A 100 18.38 29.04 -46.02
N ARG A 101 19.26 28.99 -45.01
CA ARG A 101 20.22 30.02 -44.52
C ARG A 101 19.66 31.36 -44.02
N PHE A 102 20.00 31.72 -42.78
CA PHE A 102 20.85 32.89 -42.55
C PHE A 102 21.67 32.77 -41.27
N ARG A 103 22.95 33.12 -41.42
CA ARG A 103 24.01 33.14 -40.41
C ARG A 103 24.24 34.61 -40.05
N GLY A 104 24.17 34.92 -38.76
CA GLY A 104 25.04 35.91 -38.12
C GLY A 104 24.46 37.29 -37.78
N LYS A 105 24.68 37.66 -36.50
CA LYS A 105 25.52 38.80 -36.05
C LYS A 105 24.81 40.08 -35.53
N GLY A 106 25.11 40.41 -34.27
CA GLY A 106 25.00 41.76 -33.65
C GLY A 106 24.15 41.77 -32.38
N ARG A 107 24.72 41.57 -31.16
CA ARG A 107 25.28 42.56 -30.22
C ARG A 107 24.31 43.66 -29.74
N SER A 108 23.79 43.50 -28.52
CA SER A 108 23.63 44.53 -27.44
C SER A 108 23.18 43.80 -26.16
N ALA A 109 24.00 43.79 -25.08
CA ALA A 109 23.80 44.55 -23.83
C ALA A 109 22.41 44.27 -23.18
N THR A 110 22.24 43.72 -21.98
CA THR A 110 22.77 44.15 -20.66
C THR A 110 22.40 43.08 -19.59
N ALA A 111 23.28 42.79 -18.63
CA ALA A 111 22.94 42.21 -17.31
C ALA A 111 23.14 43.33 -16.24
N PRO A 112 22.61 43.27 -14.99
CA PRO A 112 22.09 42.12 -14.23
C PRO A 112 20.77 42.38 -13.48
N ALA A 113 20.30 41.39 -12.71
CA ALA A 113 19.21 41.49 -11.72
C ALA A 113 19.52 42.51 -10.60
N PRO A 114 18.51 42.93 -9.82
CA PRO A 114 18.47 42.38 -8.47
C PRO A 114 17.05 42.04 -7.94
N ALA A 115 17.08 41.18 -6.92
CA ALA A 115 16.01 40.93 -5.97
C ALA A 115 15.75 42.16 -5.07
N ASP A 116 14.75 42.02 -4.22
CA ASP A 116 14.36 42.90 -3.10
C ASP A 116 13.32 43.99 -3.38
N GLY A 117 12.18 43.85 -2.73
CA GLY A 117 11.20 44.93 -2.60
C GLY A 117 9.98 44.57 -1.77
N ALA A 118 9.51 43.30 -1.81
CA ALA A 118 8.28 42.93 -1.11
C ALA A 118 8.50 42.52 0.36
N MET A 119 9.60 41.83 0.67
CA MET A 119 9.82 41.28 2.02
C MET A 119 10.34 42.36 2.99
N ALA A 120 11.23 43.25 2.53
CA ALA A 120 11.85 44.29 3.37
C ALA A 120 10.88 45.37 3.84
N ASP A 121 9.84 45.70 3.04
CA ASP A 121 8.84 46.71 3.43
C ASP A 121 7.90 46.19 4.54
N ALA A 122 7.62 44.88 4.53
CA ALA A 122 6.77 44.24 5.53
C ALA A 122 7.40 44.24 6.94
N LEU A 123 8.72 44.01 7.04
CA LEU A 123 9.40 43.99 8.35
C LEU A 123 9.48 45.39 8.98
N ARG A 124 9.66 46.44 8.17
CA ARG A 124 9.74 47.82 8.69
C ARG A 124 8.43 48.34 9.26
N ARG A 125 7.29 47.91 8.72
CA ARG A 125 5.95 48.23 9.26
C ARG A 125 5.61 47.46 10.53
N ALA A 126 6.24 46.30 10.75
CA ALA A 126 5.97 45.44 11.91
C ALA A 126 6.74 45.84 13.18
N GLY A 127 7.61 46.87 13.13
CA GLY A 127 8.16 47.51 14.33
C GLY A 127 9.02 46.61 15.23
N LEU A 128 9.66 45.57 14.68
CA LEU A 128 10.50 44.62 15.42
C LEU A 128 11.86 44.43 14.71
N ALA A 129 12.74 45.43 14.87
CA ALA A 129 14.18 45.28 14.71
C ALA A 129 14.88 45.97 15.89
#